data_AF-A0A0K1W0V1-F1
#
_entry.id   AF-A0A0K1W0V1-F1
#
_cell.length_a   1.000
_cell.length_b   1.000
_cell.length_c   1.000
_cell.angle_alpha   90.00
_cell.angle_beta   90.00
_cell.angle_gamma   90.00
#
_symmetry.space_group_name_H-M   'P 1'
#
loop_
_entity.id
_entity.type
_entity.pdbx_description
1 polymer ?
#
loop_
_entity_poly.entity_id
_entity_poly.type
_entity_poly.pdbx_seq_one_letter_code
_entity_poly.pdbx_strand_id
1 'polypeptide(L)'
;MKKISGFLIKLKPYKRLYKIFWLLFTLVSLFLFQIFMLLCSTIVEHNNSGFYYWIRGFHSLLIDSRNEPNSAQGFIFAATIIGAIPSIPIIPFLYFIFMNWFIQEKLSNKYINVPKDKYLYWSKYIHFTSIAIVFFVLFGLLSYIAGGGILPHQTFYAIPFAFSDNFSERIGGISAFLYYGVGCVFLLIMIVWNIIIVFSWVFKKIGILLEKWKNARLLKKEQKMAKKIEKVESKKIK
;
A
#
# COMPACT_ATOMS: atom_id res chain seq x y z
N MET A 1 3.48 -2.65 37.17
CA MET A 1 4.04 -3.80 36.41
C MET A 1 3.07 -4.99 36.24
N LYS A 2 2.45 -5.54 37.32
CA LYS A 2 1.52 -6.70 37.22
C LYS A 2 0.36 -6.53 36.22
N LYS A 3 -0.18 -5.30 36.08
CA LYS A 3 -1.26 -5.01 35.11
C LYS A 3 -0.79 -5.11 33.65
N ILE A 4 0.45 -4.68 33.36
CA ILE A 4 1.03 -4.72 32.01
C ILE A 4 1.38 -6.17 31.64
N SER A 5 1.98 -6.94 32.54
CA SER A 5 2.26 -8.35 32.25
C SER A 5 0.98 -9.17 32.08
N GLY A 6 -0.04 -8.91 32.91
CA GLY A 6 -1.37 -9.52 32.76
C GLY A 6 -2.04 -9.18 31.42
N PHE A 7 -1.89 -7.94 30.94
CA PHE A 7 -2.36 -7.52 29.62
C PHE A 7 -1.60 -8.24 28.49
N LEU A 8 -0.26 -8.29 28.56
CA LEU A 8 0.57 -8.97 27.55
C LEU A 8 0.28 -10.47 27.45
N ILE A 9 0.08 -11.14 28.60
CA ILE A 9 -0.30 -12.56 28.65
C ILE A 9 -1.66 -12.78 27.98
N LYS A 10 -2.63 -11.88 28.21
CA LYS A 10 -3.95 -11.93 27.57
C LYS A 10 -3.91 -11.59 26.08
N LEU A 11 -2.93 -10.81 25.62
CA LEU A 11 -2.77 -10.41 24.23
C LEU A 11 -2.06 -11.49 23.39
N LYS A 12 -1.15 -12.27 24.00
CA LYS A 12 -0.33 -13.31 23.35
C LYS A 12 -1.11 -14.33 22.50
N PRO A 13 -2.32 -14.80 22.88
CA PRO A 13 -3.13 -15.70 22.05
C PRO A 13 -3.57 -15.06 20.73
N TYR A 14 -3.79 -13.74 20.72
CA TYR A 14 -4.20 -12.98 19.54
C TYR A 14 -2.98 -12.57 18.72
N LYS A 15 -2.38 -13.53 17.99
CA LYS A 15 -1.11 -13.35 17.25
C LYS A 15 -1.04 -12.06 16.40
N ARG A 16 -2.14 -11.61 15.81
CA ARG A 16 -2.19 -10.38 14.99
C ARG A 16 -2.22 -9.11 15.81
N LEU A 17 -3.11 -9.02 16.80
CA LEU A 17 -3.14 -7.92 17.78
C LEU A 17 -1.81 -7.78 18.51
N TYR A 18 -1.20 -8.91 18.90
CA TYR A 18 0.12 -8.94 19.49
C TYR A 18 1.18 -8.32 18.57
N LYS A 19 1.19 -8.67 17.28
CA LYS A 19 2.10 -8.06 16.29
C LYS A 19 1.85 -6.57 16.11
N ILE A 20 0.59 -6.13 16.01
CA ILE A 20 0.22 -4.72 15.88
C ILE A 20 0.72 -3.94 17.10
N PHE A 21 0.46 -4.47 18.30
CA PHE A 21 0.88 -3.85 19.55
C PHE A 21 2.40 -3.67 19.61
N TRP A 22 3.18 -4.72 19.31
CA TRP A 22 4.63 -4.62 19.34
C TRP A 22 5.20 -3.70 18.26
N LEU A 23 4.67 -3.75 17.04
CA LEU A 23 5.11 -2.83 15.99
C LEU A 23 4.80 -1.37 16.34
N LEU A 24 3.63 -1.10 16.93
CA LEU A 24 3.25 0.24 17.39
C LEU A 24 4.11 0.69 18.58
N PHE A 25 4.38 -0.21 19.52
CA PHE A 25 5.28 0.06 20.65
C PHE A 25 6.71 0.37 20.17
N THR A 26 7.23 -0.42 19.24
CA THR A 26 8.54 -0.16 18.62
C THR A 26 8.54 1.18 17.89
N LEU A 27 7.50 1.50 17.12
CA LEU A 27 7.39 2.79 16.42
C LEU A 27 7.42 3.97 17.40
N VAL A 28 6.64 3.90 18.48
CA VAL A 28 6.63 4.94 19.53
C VAL A 28 8.00 5.04 20.20
N SER A 29 8.65 3.91 20.48
CA SER A 29 9.98 3.89 21.10
C SER A 29 11.05 4.50 20.18
N LEU A 30 11.00 4.21 18.87
CA LEU A 30 11.88 4.80 17.86
C LEU A 30 11.65 6.31 17.73
N PHE A 31 10.39 6.75 17.75
CA PHE A 31 10.07 8.17 17.70
C PHE A 31 10.55 8.91 18.97
N LEU A 32 10.34 8.34 20.15
CA LEU A 32 10.85 8.90 21.40
C LEU A 32 12.39 8.95 21.41
N PHE A 33 13.04 7.88 20.97
CA PHE A 33 14.49 7.84 20.81
C PHE A 33 14.98 8.94 19.86
N GLN A 34 14.30 9.12 18.73
CA GLN A 34 14.63 10.16 17.76
C GLN A 34 14.53 11.55 18.37
N ILE A 35 13.42 11.88 19.04
CA ILE A 35 13.25 13.16 19.73
C ILE A 35 14.32 13.37 20.81
N PHE A 36 14.62 12.33 21.58
CA PHE A 36 15.65 12.40 22.62
C PHE A 36 17.04 12.70 22.03
N MET A 37 17.44 12.01 20.96
CA MET A 37 18.73 12.28 20.30
C MET A 37 18.78 13.68 19.69
N LEU A 38 17.68 14.15 19.10
CA LEU A 38 17.60 15.53 18.60
C LEU A 38 17.70 16.56 19.74
N LEU A 39 17.12 16.31 20.90
CA LEU A 39 17.32 17.15 22.09
C LEU A 39 18.79 17.15 22.52
N CYS A 40 19.45 16.00 22.59
CA CYS A 40 20.88 15.93 22.92
C CYS A 40 21.75 16.71 21.92
N SER A 41 21.39 16.75 20.63
CA SER A 41 22.10 17.56 19.64
C SER A 41 22.06 19.06 19.93
N THR A 42 21.03 19.55 20.63
CA THR A 42 20.92 20.97 21.02
C THR A 42 21.71 21.33 22.28
N ILE A 43 22.13 20.34 23.06
CA ILE A 43 22.88 20.54 24.31
C ILE A 43 24.36 20.75 24.03
N VAL A 44 24.87 20.19 22.94
CA VAL A 44 26.28 20.34 22.53
C VAL A 44 26.43 21.52 21.57
N GLU A 45 27.66 21.99 21.38
CA GLU A 45 27.99 23.00 20.37
C GLU A 45 27.47 22.59 18.98
N HIS A 46 26.73 23.51 18.36
CA HIS A 46 26.09 23.32 17.06
C HIS A 46 25.92 24.68 16.35
N ASN A 47 25.97 24.67 15.03
CA ASN A 47 25.67 25.83 14.19
C ASN A 47 24.15 25.96 13.99
N ASN A 48 23.48 24.84 13.66
CA ASN A 48 22.03 24.71 13.58
C ASN A 48 21.56 23.54 14.45
N SER A 49 20.37 23.67 15.05
CA SER A 49 19.80 22.60 15.87
C SER A 49 19.59 21.31 15.06
N GLY A 50 19.72 20.12 15.67
CA GLY A 50 19.34 18.88 14.98
C GLY A 50 17.89 18.87 14.47
N PHE A 51 16.99 19.58 15.15
CA PHE A 51 15.61 19.77 14.71
C PHE A 51 15.50 20.53 13.38
N TYR A 52 16.39 21.50 13.12
CA TYR A 52 16.44 22.22 11.86
C TYR A 52 16.68 21.26 10.69
N TYR A 53 17.68 20.39 10.82
CA TYR A 53 17.98 19.36 9.82
C TYR A 53 16.86 18.34 9.69
N TRP A 54 16.25 17.94 10.82
CA TRP A 54 15.17 16.98 10.85
C TRP A 54 13.93 17.44 10.07
N ILE A 55 13.51 18.70 10.25
CA ILE A 55 12.38 19.28 9.52
C ILE A 55 12.67 19.36 8.02
N ARG A 56 13.93 19.58 7.64
CA ARG A 56 14.37 19.67 6.24
C ARG A 56 14.55 18.31 5.55
N GLY A 57 14.40 17.22 6.29
CA GLY A 57 14.36 15.86 5.78
C GLY A 57 15.72 15.18 5.63
N PHE A 58 15.72 13.99 5.03
CA PHE A 58 16.88 13.08 5.00
C PHE A 58 18.13 13.69 4.37
N HIS A 59 18.00 14.51 3.33
CA HIS A 59 19.15 15.19 2.73
C HIS A 59 19.86 16.07 3.77
N SER A 60 19.10 16.91 4.47
CA SER A 60 19.66 17.81 5.47
C SER A 60 20.24 17.04 6.66
N LEU A 61 19.60 15.95 7.07
CA LEU A 61 20.07 15.08 8.15
C LEU A 61 21.37 14.32 7.83
N LEU A 62 21.62 13.94 6.57
CA LEU A 62 22.76 13.09 6.18
C LEU A 62 23.91 13.84 5.50
N ILE A 63 23.60 14.98 4.86
CA ILE A 63 24.53 15.74 4.02
C ILE A 63 24.80 17.10 4.67
N ASP A 64 23.79 17.96 4.82
CA ASP A 64 23.99 19.33 5.32
C ASP A 64 24.50 19.33 6.78
N SER A 65 24.12 18.33 7.57
CA SER A 65 24.57 18.14 8.95
C SER A 65 26.07 17.88 9.08
N ARG A 66 26.78 17.56 7.98
CA ARG A 66 28.24 17.35 7.99
C ARG A 66 29.04 18.62 8.27
N ASN A 67 28.38 19.79 8.22
CA ASN A 67 28.97 21.06 8.61
C ASN A 67 28.88 21.32 10.12
N GLU A 68 28.21 20.45 10.88
CA GLU A 68 28.13 20.53 12.35
C GLU A 68 29.38 19.97 13.04
N PRO A 69 29.65 20.34 14.30
CA PRO A 69 30.67 19.67 15.09
C PRO A 69 30.40 18.16 15.24
N ASN A 70 31.47 17.34 15.29
CA ASN A 70 31.38 15.86 15.34
C ASN A 70 30.45 15.34 16.45
N SER A 71 30.39 16.05 17.58
CA SER A 71 29.52 15.73 18.70
C SER A 71 28.04 15.88 18.35
N ALA A 72 27.62 16.99 17.73
CA ALA A 72 26.26 17.20 17.25
C ALA A 72 25.91 16.25 16.10
N GLN A 73 26.85 16.01 15.18
CA GLN A 73 26.68 15.05 14.08
C GLN A 73 26.33 13.65 14.58
N GLY A 74 27.01 13.16 15.64
CA GLY A 74 26.74 11.85 16.21
C GLY A 74 25.30 11.67 16.68
N PHE A 75 24.74 12.70 17.32
CA PHE A 75 23.34 12.70 17.76
C PHE A 75 22.35 12.76 16.60
N ILE A 76 22.60 13.62 15.60
CA ILE A 76 21.78 13.76 14.40
C ILE A 76 21.79 12.45 13.59
N PHE A 77 22.96 11.83 13.45
CA PHE A 77 23.13 10.55 12.77
C PHE A 77 22.37 9.43 13.48
N ALA A 78 22.50 9.31 14.80
CA ALA A 78 21.77 8.31 15.56
C ALA A 78 20.24 8.50 15.47
N ALA A 79 19.76 9.75 15.57
CA ALA A 79 18.35 10.07 15.37
C ALA A 79 17.84 9.61 13.99
N THR A 80 18.68 9.72 12.96
CA THR A 80 18.34 9.40 11.58
C THR A 80 18.42 7.90 11.29
N ILE A 81 19.56 7.26 11.59
CA ILE A 81 19.82 5.86 11.23
C ILE A 81 19.07 4.89 12.14
N ILE A 82 19.02 5.17 13.44
CA ILE A 82 18.39 4.26 14.41
C ILE A 82 16.91 4.59 14.55
N GLY A 83 16.55 5.88 14.57
CA GLY A 83 15.15 6.32 14.72
C GLY A 83 14.37 6.34 13.39
N ALA A 84 14.80 7.19 12.46
CA ALA A 84 14.01 7.50 11.26
C ALA A 84 13.95 6.35 10.26
N ILE A 85 15.10 5.79 9.87
CA ILE A 85 15.17 4.78 8.79
C ILE A 85 14.35 3.52 9.11
N PRO A 86 14.43 2.92 10.33
CA PRO A 86 13.63 1.74 10.65
C PRO A 86 12.13 2.04 10.75
N SER A 87 11.76 3.29 11.04
CA SER A 87 10.35 3.70 11.08
C SER A 87 9.71 3.69 9.69
N ILE A 88 10.46 3.98 8.62
CA ILE A 88 9.95 4.00 7.23
C ILE A 88 9.26 2.70 6.83
N PRO A 89 9.86 1.49 6.98
CA PRO A 89 9.18 0.25 6.66
C PRO A 89 8.13 -0.17 7.72
N ILE A 90 8.30 0.19 9.00
CA ILE A 90 7.35 -0.20 10.05
C ILE A 90 5.96 0.41 9.80
N ILE A 91 5.88 1.67 9.36
CA ILE A 91 4.61 2.36 9.09
C ILE A 91 3.71 1.61 8.08
N PRO A 92 4.16 1.30 6.85
CA PRO A 92 3.34 0.57 5.88
C PRO A 92 3.02 -0.85 6.35
N PHE A 93 3.97 -1.56 7.00
CA PHE A 93 3.68 -2.89 7.56
C PHE A 93 2.58 -2.82 8.63
N LEU A 94 2.65 -1.86 9.54
CA LEU A 94 1.65 -1.64 10.58
C LEU A 94 0.28 -1.36 9.95
N TYR A 95 0.23 -0.47 8.95
CA TYR A 95 -1.00 -0.15 8.22
C TYR A 95 -1.67 -1.40 7.62
N PHE A 96 -0.93 -2.22 6.89
CA PHE A 96 -1.49 -3.42 6.25
C PHE A 96 -1.91 -4.48 7.28
N ILE A 97 -1.14 -4.69 8.34
CA ILE A 97 -1.50 -5.67 9.38
C ILE A 97 -2.75 -5.19 10.13
N PHE A 98 -2.82 -3.90 10.45
CA PHE A 98 -3.96 -3.30 11.13
C PHE A 98 -5.23 -3.35 10.28
N MET A 99 -5.16 -2.99 8.99
CA MET A 99 -6.32 -3.10 8.09
C MET A 99 -6.79 -4.54 7.93
N ASN A 100 -5.87 -5.49 7.74
CA ASN A 100 -6.24 -6.91 7.66
C ASN A 100 -6.91 -7.41 8.94
N TRP A 101 -6.44 -7.00 10.12
CA TRP A 101 -7.06 -7.31 11.40
C TRP A 101 -8.46 -6.69 11.52
N PHE A 102 -8.58 -5.38 11.23
CA PHE A 102 -9.84 -4.65 11.31
C PHE A 102 -10.93 -5.28 10.42
N ILE A 103 -10.55 -5.66 9.20
CA ILE A 103 -11.42 -6.35 8.27
C ILE A 103 -11.86 -7.72 8.81
N GLN A 104 -10.91 -8.53 9.27
CA GLN A 104 -11.19 -9.93 9.61
C GLN A 104 -11.92 -10.11 10.94
N GLU A 105 -11.69 -9.24 11.93
CA GLU A 105 -12.25 -9.39 13.28
C GLU A 105 -13.42 -8.44 13.57
N LYS A 106 -13.36 -7.17 13.12
CA LYS A 106 -14.39 -6.17 13.42
C LYS A 106 -15.53 -6.16 12.40
N LEU A 107 -15.20 -6.28 11.10
CA LEU A 107 -16.20 -6.25 10.03
C LEU A 107 -16.82 -7.63 9.75
N SER A 108 -16.02 -8.70 9.77
CA SER A 108 -16.54 -10.06 9.52
C SER A 108 -17.63 -10.50 10.51
N ASN A 109 -17.59 -10.07 11.77
CA ASN A 109 -18.60 -10.45 12.77
C ASN A 109 -19.94 -9.71 12.59
N LYS A 110 -19.94 -8.53 11.94
CA LYS A 110 -21.18 -7.82 11.60
C LYS A 110 -21.83 -8.33 10.31
N TYR A 111 -21.08 -9.03 9.47
CA TYR A 111 -21.53 -9.50 8.15
C TYR A 111 -21.32 -11.02 8.01
N ILE A 112 -22.11 -11.80 8.77
CA ILE A 112 -21.98 -13.27 8.91
C ILE A 112 -22.03 -14.01 7.55
N ASN A 113 -22.70 -13.45 6.54
CA ASN A 113 -22.90 -14.09 5.23
C ASN A 113 -22.05 -13.52 4.08
N VAL A 114 -21.10 -12.62 4.34
CA VAL A 114 -20.27 -12.06 3.25
C VAL A 114 -19.07 -12.98 2.98
N PRO A 115 -18.88 -13.47 1.74
CA PRO A 115 -17.74 -14.31 1.38
C PRO A 115 -16.43 -13.55 1.60
N LYS A 116 -15.69 -13.94 2.66
CA LYS A 116 -14.50 -13.23 3.15
C LYS A 116 -13.42 -13.05 2.08
N ASP A 117 -13.23 -14.04 1.21
CA ASP A 117 -12.22 -13.99 0.16
C ASP A 117 -12.51 -12.91 -0.88
N LYS A 118 -13.79 -12.77 -1.28
CA LYS A 118 -14.21 -11.70 -2.19
C LYS A 118 -14.02 -10.34 -1.54
N TYR A 119 -14.38 -10.21 -0.26
CA TYR A 119 -14.22 -8.95 0.46
C TYR A 119 -12.74 -8.55 0.60
N LEU A 120 -11.87 -9.48 0.98
CA LEU A 120 -10.42 -9.23 1.09
C LEU A 120 -9.80 -8.84 -0.25
N TYR A 121 -10.23 -9.48 -1.34
CA TYR A 121 -9.81 -9.12 -2.69
C TYR A 121 -10.16 -7.67 -3.02
N TRP A 122 -11.43 -7.29 -2.86
CA TRP A 122 -11.90 -5.93 -3.17
C TRP A 122 -11.34 -4.87 -2.22
N SER A 123 -11.16 -5.20 -0.93
CA SER A 123 -10.54 -4.30 0.02
C SER A 123 -9.08 -4.01 -0.35
N LYS A 124 -8.31 -5.04 -0.73
CA LYS A 124 -6.93 -4.85 -1.23
C LYS A 124 -6.94 -3.98 -2.47
N TYR A 125 -7.80 -4.30 -3.45
CA TYR A 125 -7.93 -3.51 -4.67
C TYR A 125 -8.19 -2.02 -4.36
N ILE A 126 -9.15 -1.71 -3.48
CA ILE A 126 -9.46 -0.33 -3.09
C ILE A 126 -8.26 0.33 -2.40
N HIS A 127 -7.57 -0.35 -1.49
CA HIS A 127 -6.42 0.22 -0.78
C HIS A 127 -5.26 0.54 -1.72
N PHE A 128 -4.91 -0.37 -2.62
CA PHE A 128 -3.86 -0.13 -3.62
C PHE A 128 -4.26 0.99 -4.58
N THR A 129 -5.55 1.06 -4.97
CA THR A 129 -6.08 2.17 -5.79
C THR A 129 -5.96 3.50 -5.06
N SER A 130 -6.36 3.56 -3.78
CA SER A 130 -6.26 4.78 -2.98
C SER A 130 -4.82 5.22 -2.81
N ILE A 131 -3.89 4.30 -2.54
CA ILE A 131 -2.44 4.61 -2.46
C ILE A 131 -1.94 5.17 -3.79
N ALA A 132 -2.28 4.51 -4.91
CA ALA A 132 -1.90 4.96 -6.24
C ALA A 132 -2.39 6.39 -6.51
N ILE A 133 -3.68 6.65 -6.28
CA ILE A 133 -4.30 7.95 -6.52
C ILE A 133 -3.71 9.02 -5.60
N VAL A 134 -3.59 8.74 -4.30
CA VAL A 134 -3.03 9.70 -3.35
C VAL A 134 -1.61 10.07 -3.75
N PHE A 135 -0.75 9.09 -4.03
CA PHE A 135 0.62 9.42 -4.38
C PHE A 135 0.75 10.08 -5.75
N PHE A 136 -0.05 9.65 -6.73
CA PHE A 136 -0.07 10.27 -8.05
C PHE A 136 -0.58 11.71 -8.01
N VAL A 137 -1.73 11.95 -7.39
CA VAL A 137 -2.35 13.28 -7.37
C VAL A 137 -1.61 14.21 -6.42
N LEU A 138 -1.39 13.80 -5.17
CA LEU A 138 -0.80 14.69 -4.16
C LEU A 138 0.63 15.08 -4.53
N PHE A 139 1.49 14.11 -4.84
CA PHE A 139 2.88 14.42 -5.15
C PHE A 139 3.06 14.96 -6.57
N GLY A 140 2.16 14.63 -7.50
CA GLY A 140 2.07 15.30 -8.80
C GLY A 140 1.76 16.80 -8.64
N LEU A 141 0.80 17.14 -7.78
CA LEU A 141 0.48 18.54 -7.45
C LEU A 141 1.61 19.25 -6.71
N LEU A 142 2.26 18.60 -5.74
CA LEU A 142 3.40 19.19 -5.03
C LEU A 142 4.61 19.42 -5.95
N SER A 143 4.76 18.64 -7.02
CA SER A 143 5.85 18.84 -7.99
C SER A 143 5.78 20.18 -8.73
N TYR A 144 4.60 20.82 -8.83
CA TYR A 144 4.45 22.16 -9.43
C TYR A 144 5.33 23.21 -8.75
N ILE A 145 5.64 23.02 -7.46
CA ILE A 145 6.51 23.92 -6.67
C ILE A 145 7.91 24.04 -7.29
N ALA A 146 8.38 23.00 -7.98
CA ALA A 146 9.68 22.97 -8.66
C ALA A 146 9.52 22.96 -10.20
N GLY A 147 8.45 23.56 -10.73
CA GLY A 147 8.20 23.61 -12.18
C GLY A 147 7.73 22.29 -12.80
N GLY A 148 7.36 21.31 -11.97
CA GLY A 148 6.77 20.06 -12.42
C GLY A 148 5.30 20.18 -12.81
N GLY A 149 4.62 19.04 -12.89
CA GLY A 149 3.19 18.98 -13.17
C GLY A 149 2.59 17.62 -12.83
N ILE A 150 1.27 17.47 -13.02
CA ILE A 150 0.58 16.20 -12.72
C ILE A 150 0.76 15.14 -13.80
N LEU A 151 1.12 15.55 -15.02
CA LEU A 151 1.40 14.61 -16.11
C LEU A 151 2.83 14.11 -15.99
N PRO A 152 3.11 12.81 -16.20
CA PRO A 152 4.46 12.26 -16.00
C PRO A 152 5.54 13.08 -16.70
N HIS A 153 5.42 13.38 -18.00
CA HIS A 153 6.42 14.15 -18.72
C HIS A 153 6.69 15.55 -18.12
N GLN A 154 5.71 16.15 -17.43
CA GLN A 154 5.86 17.43 -16.72
C GLN A 154 6.51 17.21 -15.35
N THR A 155 6.07 16.20 -14.60
CA THR A 155 6.64 15.86 -13.29
C THR A 155 8.14 15.58 -13.37
N PHE A 156 8.62 15.04 -14.50
CA PHE A 156 10.04 14.79 -14.73
C PHE A 156 10.92 16.04 -14.55
N TYR A 157 10.44 17.21 -14.96
CA TYR A 157 11.19 18.46 -14.85
C TYR A 157 11.48 18.88 -13.40
N ALA A 158 10.66 18.41 -12.44
CA ALA A 158 10.89 18.68 -11.03
C ALA A 158 11.98 17.76 -10.42
N ILE A 159 12.30 16.61 -11.01
CA ILE A 159 13.23 15.62 -10.43
C ILE A 159 14.63 16.19 -10.10
N PRO A 160 15.29 16.95 -11.00
CA PRO A 160 16.63 17.49 -10.71
C PRO A 160 16.67 18.38 -9.47
N PHE A 161 15.55 19.04 -9.17
CA PHE A 161 15.43 19.93 -8.02
C PHE A 161 15.36 19.21 -6.66
N ALA A 162 15.29 17.88 -6.64
CA ALA A 162 15.34 17.10 -5.39
C ALA A 162 16.64 17.31 -4.61
N PHE A 163 17.69 17.79 -5.28
CA PHE A 163 18.98 18.13 -4.70
C PHE A 163 19.25 19.65 -4.68
N SER A 164 18.21 20.47 -4.90
CA SER A 164 18.34 21.94 -4.81
C SER A 164 18.61 22.38 -3.37
N ASP A 165 19.42 23.41 -3.21
CA ASP A 165 19.65 24.06 -1.92
C ASP A 165 18.40 24.81 -1.42
N ASN A 166 17.51 25.20 -2.35
CA ASN A 166 16.23 25.80 -2.02
C ASN A 166 15.26 24.72 -1.48
N PHE A 167 14.81 24.91 -0.24
CA PHE A 167 13.89 23.99 0.42
C PHE A 167 12.59 23.75 -0.36
N SER A 168 12.02 24.81 -0.96
CA SER A 168 10.77 24.71 -1.72
C SER A 168 10.93 23.86 -2.98
N GLU A 169 12.00 24.09 -3.73
CA GLU A 169 12.34 23.32 -4.93
C GLU A 169 12.65 21.86 -4.59
N ARG A 170 13.36 21.62 -3.48
CA ARG A 170 13.64 20.28 -2.97
C ARG A 170 12.40 19.51 -2.58
N ILE A 171 11.40 20.15 -1.97
CA ILE A 171 10.09 19.53 -1.74
C ILE A 171 9.46 19.10 -3.07
N GLY A 172 9.47 19.98 -4.08
CA GLY A 172 8.92 19.68 -5.39
C GLY A 172 9.63 18.49 -6.07
N GLY A 173 10.96 18.44 -6.00
CA GLY A 173 11.73 17.33 -6.56
C GLY A 173 11.59 16.00 -5.81
N ILE A 174 11.57 16.01 -4.48
CA ILE A 174 11.27 14.80 -3.68
C ILE A 174 9.85 14.31 -3.98
N SER A 175 8.90 15.23 -4.14
CA SER A 175 7.53 14.89 -4.55
C SER A 175 7.52 14.23 -5.93
N ALA A 176 8.31 14.72 -6.89
CA ALA A 176 8.46 14.05 -8.18
C ALA A 176 9.00 12.60 -8.02
N PHE A 177 9.98 12.38 -7.14
CA PHE A 177 10.45 11.02 -6.83
C PHE A 177 9.34 10.12 -6.26
N LEU A 178 8.55 10.61 -5.30
CA LEU A 178 7.44 9.84 -4.71
C LEU A 178 6.30 9.58 -5.70
N TYR A 179 6.02 10.56 -6.56
CA TYR A 179 5.08 10.42 -7.66
C TYR A 179 5.47 9.27 -8.59
N TYR A 180 6.75 9.19 -9.00
CA TYR A 180 7.20 8.10 -9.87
C TYR A 180 7.39 6.78 -9.14
N GLY A 181 8.14 6.78 -8.03
CA GLY A 181 8.54 5.57 -7.32
C GLY A 181 7.38 4.86 -6.64
N VAL A 182 6.35 5.60 -6.20
CA VAL A 182 5.18 5.02 -5.55
C VAL A 182 3.93 5.23 -6.41
N GLY A 183 3.60 6.47 -6.78
CA GLY A 183 2.37 6.79 -7.50
C GLY A 183 2.24 6.02 -8.82
N CYS A 184 3.18 6.23 -9.75
CA CYS A 184 3.17 5.59 -11.07
C CYS A 184 3.32 4.06 -11.00
N VAL A 185 4.16 3.55 -10.10
CA VAL A 185 4.34 2.09 -9.93
C VAL A 185 3.03 1.44 -9.46
N PHE A 186 2.39 1.97 -8.42
CA PHE A 186 1.12 1.44 -7.95
C PHE A 186 0.01 1.64 -8.99
N LEU A 187 -0.01 2.77 -9.70
CA LEU A 187 -0.97 3.01 -10.78
C LEU A 187 -0.81 2.00 -11.92
N LEU A 188 0.42 1.65 -12.31
CA LEU A 188 0.69 0.61 -13.29
C LEU A 188 0.19 -0.78 -12.82
N ILE A 189 0.46 -1.14 -11.56
CA ILE A 189 -0.07 -2.36 -10.95
C ILE A 189 -1.59 -2.38 -11.04
N MET A 190 -2.25 -1.26 -10.74
CA MET A 190 -3.70 -1.13 -10.82
C MET A 190 -4.23 -1.22 -12.26
N ILE A 191 -3.52 -0.68 -13.26
CA ILE A 191 -3.88 -0.82 -14.67
C ILE A 191 -3.85 -2.30 -15.07
N VAL A 192 -2.76 -3.02 -14.75
CA VAL A 192 -2.64 -4.45 -15.03
C VAL A 192 -3.74 -5.24 -14.32
N TRP A 193 -4.03 -4.92 -13.06
CA TRP A 193 -5.11 -5.56 -12.30
C TRP A 193 -6.48 -5.34 -12.96
N ASN A 194 -6.78 -4.11 -13.40
CA ASN A 194 -8.01 -3.80 -14.13
C ASN A 194 -8.13 -4.60 -15.42
N ILE A 195 -7.04 -4.71 -16.18
CA ILE A 195 -6.99 -5.55 -17.39
C ILE A 195 -7.35 -7.01 -17.05
N ILE A 196 -6.79 -7.58 -15.98
CA ILE A 196 -7.10 -8.95 -15.54
C ILE A 196 -8.60 -9.10 -15.19
N ILE A 197 -9.20 -8.12 -14.52
CA ILE A 197 -10.64 -8.13 -14.20
C ILE A 197 -11.48 -8.13 -15.47
N VAL A 198 -11.14 -7.26 -16.43
CA VAL A 198 -11.84 -7.16 -17.73
C VAL A 198 -11.71 -8.48 -18.49
N PHE A 199 -10.51 -9.05 -18.61
CA PHE A 199 -10.32 -10.36 -19.26
C PHE A 199 -11.13 -11.46 -18.58
N SER A 200 -11.09 -11.53 -17.24
CA SER A 200 -11.86 -12.51 -16.47
C SER A 200 -13.36 -12.41 -16.73
N TRP A 201 -13.88 -11.18 -16.90
CA TRP A 201 -15.27 -10.95 -17.26
C TRP A 201 -15.58 -11.40 -18.70
N VAL A 202 -14.72 -11.07 -19.66
CA VAL A 202 -14.84 -11.52 -21.06
C VAL A 202 -14.85 -13.04 -21.15
N PHE A 203 -13.91 -13.72 -20.49
CA PHE A 203 -13.85 -15.18 -20.47
C PHE A 203 -15.10 -15.82 -19.85
N LYS A 204 -15.68 -15.23 -18.79
CA LYS A 204 -16.96 -15.69 -18.24
C LYS A 204 -18.10 -15.56 -19.25
N LYS A 205 -18.16 -14.45 -19.99
CA LYS A 205 -19.20 -14.24 -21.02
C LYS A 205 -19.06 -15.24 -22.17
N ILE A 206 -17.84 -15.52 -22.61
CA ILE A 206 -17.55 -16.56 -23.61
C ILE A 206 -17.95 -17.95 -23.08
N GLY A 207 -17.63 -18.26 -21.82
CA GLY A 207 -18.02 -19.53 -21.20
C GLY A 207 -19.54 -19.76 -21.21
N ILE A 208 -20.33 -18.74 -20.86
CA ILE A 208 -21.80 -18.81 -20.91
C ILE A 208 -22.31 -19.06 -22.34
N LEU A 209 -21.69 -18.43 -23.35
CA LEU A 209 -22.04 -18.65 -24.75
C LEU A 209 -21.71 -20.09 -25.20
N LEU A 210 -20.54 -20.60 -24.82
CA LEU A 210 -20.13 -21.97 -25.10
C LEU A 210 -21.05 -23.00 -24.43
N GLU A 211 -21.44 -22.78 -23.18
CA GLU A 211 -22.42 -23.62 -22.48
C GLU A 211 -23.78 -23.61 -23.18
N LYS A 212 -24.28 -22.45 -23.59
CA LYS A 212 -25.52 -22.35 -24.39
C LYS A 212 -25.42 -23.15 -25.69
N TRP A 213 -24.30 -23.07 -26.40
CA TRP A 213 -24.05 -23.84 -27.62
C TRP A 213 -23.98 -25.35 -27.36
N LYS A 214 -23.31 -25.77 -26.28
CA LYS A 214 -23.22 -27.18 -25.88
C LYS A 214 -24.60 -27.74 -25.54
N ASN A 215 -25.39 -27.01 -24.76
CA ASN A 215 -26.75 -27.40 -24.38
C ASN A 215 -27.68 -27.47 -25.60
N ALA A 216 -27.59 -26.53 -26.54
CA ALA A 216 -28.34 -26.57 -27.79
C ALA A 216 -27.99 -27.78 -28.67
N ARG A 217 -26.72 -28.19 -28.70
CA ARG A 217 -26.28 -29.43 -29.40
C ARG A 217 -26.81 -30.68 -28.73
N LEU A 218 -26.80 -30.74 -27.39
CA LEU A 218 -27.34 -31.88 -26.63
C LEU A 218 -28.85 -32.04 -26.85
N LEU A 219 -29.62 -30.95 -26.74
CA LEU A 219 -31.06 -30.95 -27.03
C LEU A 219 -31.37 -31.42 -28.47
N LYS A 220 -30.60 -30.97 -29.47
CA LYS A 220 -30.75 -31.46 -30.85
C LYS A 220 -30.44 -32.95 -30.99
N LYS A 221 -29.49 -33.50 -30.23
CA LYS A 221 -29.21 -34.95 -30.21
C LYS A 221 -30.35 -35.73 -29.57
N GLU A 222 -30.85 -35.28 -28.42
CA GLU A 222 -31.98 -35.91 -27.72
C GLU A 222 -33.24 -35.92 -28.58
N GLN A 223 -33.59 -34.79 -29.21
CA GLN A 223 -34.72 -34.71 -30.14
C GLN A 223 -34.59 -35.67 -31.33
N LYS A 224 -33.36 -35.86 -31.85
CA LYS A 224 -33.10 -36.84 -32.92
C LYS A 224 -33.25 -38.28 -32.44
N MET A 225 -32.86 -38.59 -31.20
CA MET A 225 -33.04 -39.92 -30.62
C MET A 225 -34.51 -40.22 -30.32
N ALA A 226 -35.23 -39.27 -29.73
CA ALA A 226 -36.67 -39.39 -29.48
C ALA A 226 -37.47 -39.67 -30.77
N LYS A 227 -37.22 -38.88 -31.83
CA LYS A 227 -37.84 -39.11 -33.16
C LYS A 227 -37.48 -40.44 -33.80
N LYS A 228 -36.32 -41.03 -33.47
CA LYS A 228 -35.94 -42.37 -33.94
C LYS A 228 -36.69 -43.45 -33.16
N ILE A 229 -36.85 -43.30 -31.86
CA ILE A 229 -37.60 -44.23 -31.01
C ILE A 229 -39.07 -44.26 -31.43
N GLU A 230 -39.72 -43.11 -31.59
CA GLU A 230 -41.11 -43.01 -32.09
C GLU A 230 -41.28 -43.68 -33.47
N LYS A 231 -40.30 -43.52 -34.38
CA LYS A 231 -40.31 -44.20 -35.69
C LYS A 231 -40.16 -45.72 -35.60
N VAL A 232 -39.49 -46.24 -34.58
CA VAL A 232 -39.34 -47.68 -34.37
C VAL A 232 -40.61 -48.25 -33.72
N GLU A 233 -41.18 -47.56 -32.74
CA GLU A 233 -42.44 -47.97 -32.10
C GLU A 233 -43.62 -47.94 -33.08
N SER A 234 -43.76 -46.88 -33.87
CA SER A 234 -44.80 -46.81 -34.91
C SER A 234 -44.68 -47.88 -36.00
N LYS A 235 -43.47 -48.43 -36.23
CA LYS A 235 -43.25 -49.56 -37.13
C LYS A 235 -43.56 -50.93 -36.51
N LYS A 236 -43.60 -51.05 -35.18
CA LYS A 236 -43.96 -52.29 -34.48
C LYS A 236 -45.46 -52.48 -34.31
N ILE A 237 -46.25 -51.42 -34.49
CA ILE A 237 -47.71 -51.41 -34.31
C ILE A 237 -48.44 -51.72 -35.64
N LYS A 238 -47.72 -51.78 -36.77
CA LYS A 238 -48.21 -52.33 -38.05
C LYS A 238 -47.75 -53.78 -38.20
#